data_AF-A0A0C3BSP7-F1
#
_entry.id   AF-A0A0C3BSP7-F1
#
_cell.length_a   1.000
_cell.length_b   1.000
_cell.length_c   1.000
_cell.angle_alpha   90.00
_cell.angle_beta   90.00
_cell.angle_gamma   90.00
#
_symmetry.space_group_name_H-M   'P 1'
#
loop_
_entity.id
_entity.type
_entity.pdbx_description
1 polymer ?
#
loop_
_entity_poly.entity_id
_entity_poly.type
_entity_poly.pdbx_seq_one_letter_code
_entity_poly.pdbx_strand_id
1 'polypeptide(L)'
;MFHHAEDIQWHDNLVEWVRTGSIRILTISEHVGHRLDRNFRALAESNNETMNSAGYEYIKKDIYIPILDLPQKRNHTSRTLSNVAIQGSFRFDRRDYWGVYADLLASLKEHPQAWGYSPLIAPDSAYQIDETAPLQPFQLHLIGNADDPQVPFALSNVVRVHRDLEYDDFYSLIQSMDMVLPAFGSLECLYFPFFFQVDHFLILPLSADYDAKASFTMAISLECNVPILVNQWMRQTYSFIDDRVTVTRPQAVREIFAVKALRTGQWSPQLVVDNQVKNVMMAMDKMIERGWIRSADQFTIFKDEIWARNAEVVRRILSDV
;
A
#
# COMPACT_ATOMS: atom_id res chain seq x y z
N MET A 1 3.38 -20.76 5.93
CA MET A 1 3.85 -19.47 5.37
C MET A 1 2.98 -18.36 5.95
N PHE A 2 3.57 -17.34 6.55
CA PHE A 2 2.87 -16.36 7.37
C PHE A 2 2.77 -15.01 6.66
N HIS A 3 1.54 -14.53 6.51
CA HIS A 3 1.21 -13.19 6.03
C HIS A 3 0.71 -12.26 7.15
N HIS A 4 0.48 -12.81 8.35
CA HIS A 4 -0.10 -12.14 9.50
C HIS A 4 0.58 -12.62 10.78
N ALA A 5 1.25 -11.74 11.52
CA ALA A 5 2.02 -12.12 12.71
C ALA A 5 1.15 -12.49 13.92
N GLU A 6 -0.10 -12.02 13.96
CA GLU A 6 -1.07 -12.35 15.03
C GLU A 6 -1.99 -13.54 14.66
N ASP A 7 -1.76 -14.21 13.53
CA ASP A 7 -2.43 -15.48 13.27
C ASP A 7 -1.73 -16.55 14.12
N ILE A 8 -2.23 -16.74 15.35
CA ILE A 8 -1.60 -17.53 16.41
C ILE A 8 -2.38 -18.80 16.77
N GLN A 9 -3.35 -19.21 15.95
CA GLN A 9 -4.23 -20.35 16.25
C GLN A 9 -3.48 -21.69 16.37
N TRP A 10 -2.25 -21.77 15.88
CA TRP A 10 -1.36 -22.95 15.95
C TRP A 10 -0.50 -22.99 17.22
N HIS A 11 -0.65 -22.02 18.13
CA HIS A 11 0.18 -21.91 19.33
C HIS A 11 0.03 -23.06 20.32
N ASP A 12 -1.07 -23.81 20.29
CA ASP A 12 -1.36 -24.89 21.24
C ASP A 12 -0.26 -25.96 21.27
N ASN A 13 0.41 -26.22 20.14
CA ASN A 13 1.50 -27.19 20.04
C ASN A 13 2.88 -26.55 19.98
N LEU A 14 2.94 -25.21 20.04
CA LEU A 14 4.15 -24.48 19.70
C LEU A 14 5.28 -24.76 20.69
N VAL A 15 4.99 -24.78 22.00
CA VAL A 15 5.99 -25.07 23.04
C VAL A 15 6.79 -26.33 22.72
N GLU A 16 6.10 -27.42 22.36
CA GLU A 16 6.74 -28.70 22.07
C GLU A 16 7.60 -28.61 20.81
N TRP A 17 7.08 -28.02 19.73
CA TRP A 17 7.83 -27.87 18.48
C TRP A 17 9.07 -26.98 18.61
N VAL A 18 9.03 -25.96 19.47
CA VAL A 18 10.22 -25.14 19.76
C VAL A 18 11.25 -25.97 20.52
N ARG A 19 10.84 -26.67 21.58
CA ARG A 19 11.74 -27.49 22.41
C ARG A 19 12.45 -28.58 21.61
N THR A 20 11.75 -29.21 20.67
CA THR A 20 12.33 -30.25 19.80
C THR A 20 13.05 -29.68 18.58
N GLY A 21 13.09 -28.35 18.41
CA GLY A 21 13.66 -27.70 17.23
C GLY A 21 12.95 -28.07 15.92
N SER A 22 11.71 -28.54 15.99
CA SER A 22 10.94 -29.08 14.85
C SER A 22 10.18 -28.02 14.06
N ILE A 23 10.27 -26.74 14.46
CA ILE A 23 9.61 -25.63 13.77
C ILE A 23 10.61 -24.68 13.11
N ARG A 24 10.29 -24.31 11.86
CA ARG A 24 10.86 -23.18 11.13
C ARG A 24 9.71 -22.36 10.55
N ILE A 25 9.85 -21.05 10.63
CA ILE A 25 8.81 -20.12 10.20
C ILE A 25 9.21 -19.48 8.88
N LEU A 26 8.33 -19.58 7.89
CA LEU A 26 8.47 -18.88 6.61
C LEU A 26 7.51 -17.70 6.57
N THR A 27 8.02 -16.49 6.50
CA THR A 27 7.23 -15.24 6.42
C THR A 27 7.27 -14.65 5.02
N ILE A 28 6.21 -13.95 4.60
CA ILE A 28 6.17 -13.34 3.26
C ILE A 28 6.73 -11.93 3.17
N SER A 29 7.21 -11.39 4.29
CA SER A 29 7.87 -10.10 4.37
C SER A 29 8.72 -9.97 5.64
N GLU A 30 9.73 -9.13 5.58
CA GLU A 30 10.65 -8.81 6.67
C GLU A 30 9.90 -8.32 7.92
N HIS A 31 8.94 -7.40 7.77
CA HIS A 31 8.25 -6.80 8.91
C HIS A 31 7.38 -7.80 9.67
N VAL A 32 6.68 -8.71 8.98
CA VAL A 32 5.93 -9.80 9.63
C VAL A 32 6.91 -10.66 10.42
N GLY A 33 8.08 -10.94 9.85
CA GLY A 33 9.15 -11.63 10.56
C GLY A 33 9.63 -10.89 11.81
N HIS A 34 9.88 -9.58 11.73
CA HIS A 34 10.29 -8.78 12.90
C HIS A 34 9.19 -8.70 13.97
N ARG A 35 7.92 -8.65 13.55
CA ARG A 35 6.78 -8.67 14.48
C ARG A 35 6.69 -10.01 15.21
N LEU A 36 6.89 -11.13 14.51
CA LEU A 36 6.96 -12.45 15.13
C LEU A 36 8.13 -12.55 16.12
N ASP A 37 9.30 -11.98 15.83
CA ASP A 37 10.41 -11.95 16.80
C ASP A 37 10.03 -11.23 18.09
N ARG A 38 9.32 -10.10 17.99
CA ARG A 38 8.82 -9.37 19.17
C ARG A 38 7.84 -10.23 19.97
N ASN A 39 6.93 -10.92 19.28
CA ASN A 39 5.97 -11.82 19.93
C ASN A 39 6.70 -12.98 20.63
N PHE A 40 7.69 -13.60 20.00
CA PHE A 40 8.46 -14.70 20.57
C PHE A 40 9.32 -14.27 21.76
N ARG A 41 9.91 -13.07 21.73
CA ARG A 41 10.60 -12.50 22.90
C ARG A 41 9.63 -12.28 24.07
N ALA A 42 8.44 -11.74 23.80
CA ALA A 42 7.43 -11.56 24.85
C ALA A 42 6.99 -12.91 25.46
N LEU A 43 6.92 -13.99 24.66
CA LEU A 43 6.66 -15.33 25.17
C LEU A 43 7.84 -15.90 25.98
N ALA A 44 9.07 -15.64 25.57
CA ALA A 44 10.28 -16.01 26.31
C ALA A 44 10.39 -15.27 27.67
N GLU A 45 9.85 -14.06 27.77
CA GLU A 45 9.78 -13.25 29.00
C GLU A 45 8.52 -13.52 29.85
N SER A 46 7.68 -14.49 29.44
CA SER A 46 6.42 -14.79 30.14
C SER A 46 6.64 -15.32 31.56
N ASN A 47 5.71 -15.01 32.47
CA ASN A 47 5.66 -15.62 33.81
C ASN A 47 5.25 -17.10 33.79
N ASN A 48 4.80 -17.61 32.64
CA ASN A 48 4.49 -19.03 32.48
C ASN A 48 5.78 -19.82 32.25
N GLU A 49 6.15 -20.64 33.24
CA GLU A 49 7.37 -21.47 33.21
C GLU A 49 7.46 -22.40 31.99
N THR A 50 6.30 -22.86 31.48
CA THR A 50 6.27 -23.70 30.28
C THR A 50 6.66 -22.91 29.03
N MET A 51 6.29 -21.62 28.97
CA MET A 51 6.57 -20.76 27.82
C MET A 51 7.98 -20.17 27.89
N ASN A 52 8.40 -19.62 29.03
CA ASN A 52 9.72 -18.98 29.12
C ASN A 52 10.88 -19.95 28.90
N SER A 53 10.72 -21.22 29.30
CA SER A 53 11.72 -22.28 29.13
C SER A 53 11.68 -22.97 27.77
N ALA A 54 10.75 -22.60 26.88
CA ALA A 54 10.56 -23.30 25.62
C ALA A 54 11.66 -23.00 24.58
N GLY A 55 12.39 -21.87 24.72
CA GLY A 55 13.43 -21.47 23.77
C GLY A 55 12.92 -20.70 22.55
N TYR A 56 11.84 -19.92 22.70
CA TYR A 56 11.20 -19.16 21.61
C TYR A 56 12.17 -18.25 20.82
N GLU A 57 13.24 -17.77 21.45
CA GLU A 57 14.29 -16.96 20.84
C GLU A 57 15.12 -17.70 19.77
N TYR A 58 15.08 -19.04 19.75
CA TYR A 58 15.84 -19.87 18.80
C TYR A 58 15.01 -20.37 17.61
N ILE A 59 13.75 -19.96 17.47
CA ILE A 59 12.92 -20.35 16.33
C ILE A 59 13.56 -19.84 15.04
N LYS A 60 13.96 -20.78 14.16
CA LYS A 60 14.50 -20.44 12.85
C LYS A 60 13.42 -19.78 12.01
N LYS A 61 13.79 -18.71 11.32
CA LYS A 61 12.88 -17.96 10.46
C LYS A 61 13.54 -17.61 9.14
N ASP A 62 12.77 -17.74 8.07
CA ASP A 62 13.12 -17.29 6.73
C ASP A 62 12.05 -16.35 6.18
N ILE A 63 12.47 -15.52 5.22
CA ILE A 63 11.63 -14.53 4.55
C ILE A 63 11.61 -14.88 3.07
N TYR A 64 10.43 -15.19 2.53
CA TYR A 64 10.22 -15.54 1.13
C TYR A 64 9.18 -14.59 0.56
N ILE A 65 9.57 -13.70 -0.35
CA ILE A 65 8.68 -12.67 -0.88
C ILE A 65 8.05 -13.21 -2.18
N PRO A 66 6.76 -13.57 -2.19
CA PRO A 66 6.16 -14.27 -3.33
C PRO A 66 5.80 -13.28 -4.44
N ILE A 67 6.76 -12.99 -5.33
CA ILE A 67 6.52 -12.21 -6.55
C ILE A 67 6.53 -13.17 -7.73
N LEU A 68 5.39 -13.27 -8.42
CA LEU A 68 5.26 -14.06 -9.63
C LEU A 68 5.91 -13.39 -10.84
N ASP A 69 6.49 -14.20 -11.74
CA ASP A 69 6.90 -13.74 -13.06
C ASP A 69 5.70 -13.80 -14.01
N LEU A 70 5.08 -12.65 -14.25
CA LEU A 70 3.91 -12.55 -15.11
C LEU A 70 4.27 -11.97 -16.48
N PRO A 71 3.66 -12.48 -17.57
CA PRO A 71 3.83 -11.90 -18.88
C PRO A 71 3.36 -10.43 -18.87
N GLN A 72 4.22 -9.56 -19.36
CA GLN A 72 3.97 -8.12 -19.38
C GLN A 72 3.23 -7.76 -20.66
N LYS A 73 2.04 -7.16 -20.52
CA LYS A 73 1.21 -6.80 -21.68
C LYS A 73 1.41 -5.35 -22.17
N ARG A 74 2.17 -4.51 -21.47
CA ARG A 74 2.18 -3.06 -21.74
C ARG A 74 3.58 -2.43 -21.81
N ASN A 75 3.69 -1.48 -22.73
CA ASN A 75 4.69 -0.41 -22.73
C ASN A 75 3.97 0.89 -22.35
N HIS A 76 4.38 1.58 -21.28
CA HIS A 76 3.82 2.89 -20.92
C HIS A 76 4.13 3.91 -22.01
N THR A 77 3.13 4.31 -22.79
CA THR A 77 3.25 5.35 -23.83
C THR A 77 2.67 6.69 -23.38
N SER A 78 1.89 6.72 -22.29
CA SER A 78 1.31 7.95 -21.75
C SER A 78 2.38 8.79 -21.05
N ARG A 79 2.42 10.09 -21.38
CA ARG A 79 3.26 11.08 -20.70
C ARG A 79 2.59 11.64 -19.44
N THR A 80 1.32 11.34 -19.20
CA THR A 80 0.52 11.93 -18.12
C THR A 80 -0.03 10.84 -17.20
N LEU A 81 0.20 10.99 -15.90
CA LEU A 81 -0.36 10.13 -14.85
C LEU A 81 -1.88 10.24 -14.84
N SER A 82 -2.57 9.26 -15.41
CA SER A 82 -4.02 9.35 -15.66
C SER A 82 -4.80 8.17 -15.10
N ASN A 83 -4.21 6.97 -15.00
CA ASN A 83 -4.92 5.80 -14.49
C ASN A 83 -4.25 5.33 -13.22
N VAL A 84 -4.96 5.43 -12.10
CA VAL A 84 -4.41 5.08 -10.78
C VAL A 84 -5.33 4.08 -10.11
N ALA A 85 -4.79 3.01 -9.54
CA ALA A 85 -5.58 1.97 -8.90
C ALA A 85 -5.41 1.92 -7.38
N ILE A 86 -6.52 1.69 -6.68
CA ILE A 86 -6.53 1.20 -5.30
C ILE A 86 -7.01 -0.24 -5.34
N GLN A 87 -6.16 -1.16 -4.90
CA GLN A 87 -6.46 -2.59 -4.84
C GLN A 87 -6.70 -3.02 -3.38
N GLY A 88 -7.80 -3.76 -3.17
CA GLY A 88 -8.15 -4.33 -1.87
C GLY A 88 -9.65 -4.45 -1.67
N SER A 89 -10.06 -5.08 -0.56
CA SER A 89 -11.48 -5.11 -0.17
C SER A 89 -12.02 -3.69 0.03
N PHE A 90 -13.28 -3.44 -0.32
CA PHE A 90 -13.95 -2.14 -0.15
C PHE A 90 -14.34 -1.83 1.30
N ARG A 91 -13.48 -2.20 2.26
CA ARG A 91 -13.69 -1.99 3.67
C ARG A 91 -12.93 -0.77 4.17
N PHE A 92 -13.66 0.14 4.80
CA PHE A 92 -13.14 1.41 5.31
C PHE A 92 -12.22 1.25 6.54
N ASP A 93 -12.26 0.12 7.24
CA ASP A 93 -11.30 -0.21 8.30
C ASP A 93 -9.91 -0.59 7.75
N ARG A 94 -9.82 -0.91 6.45
CA ARG A 94 -8.58 -1.36 5.78
C ARG A 94 -8.04 -0.32 4.81
N ARG A 95 -8.90 0.56 4.29
CA ARG A 95 -8.56 1.53 3.26
C ARG A 95 -9.20 2.89 3.56
N ASP A 96 -8.45 3.96 3.39
CA ASP A 96 -8.89 5.34 3.59
C ASP A 96 -9.63 5.89 2.35
N TYR A 97 -10.69 5.20 1.92
CA TYR A 97 -11.52 5.67 0.80
C TYR A 97 -12.10 7.07 1.07
N TRP A 98 -12.49 7.35 2.32
CA TRP A 98 -13.00 8.66 2.75
C TRP A 98 -12.01 9.79 2.56
N GLY A 99 -10.81 9.63 3.09
CA GLY A 99 -9.78 10.63 2.92
C GLY A 99 -9.38 10.78 1.46
N VAL A 100 -9.31 9.69 0.69
CA VAL A 100 -9.04 9.73 -0.76
C VAL A 100 -10.11 10.52 -1.51
N TYR A 101 -11.40 10.24 -1.29
CA TYR A 101 -12.48 10.96 -1.96
C TYR A 101 -12.54 12.43 -1.53
N ALA A 102 -12.34 12.72 -0.24
CA ALA A 102 -12.33 14.09 0.27
C ALA A 102 -11.19 14.91 -0.34
N ASP A 103 -9.97 14.36 -0.40
CA ASP A 103 -8.84 15.02 -1.04
C ASP A 103 -9.07 15.22 -2.55
N LEU A 104 -9.65 14.22 -3.22
CA LEU A 104 -9.94 14.29 -4.65
C LEU A 104 -10.99 15.35 -4.97
N LEU A 105 -12.08 15.41 -4.19
CA LEU A 105 -13.10 16.45 -4.30
C LEU A 105 -12.52 17.84 -4.03
N ALA A 106 -11.73 18.00 -2.97
CA ALA A 106 -11.07 19.26 -2.67
C ALA A 106 -10.16 19.72 -3.82
N SER A 107 -9.39 18.79 -4.38
CA SER A 107 -8.47 19.06 -5.49
C SER A 107 -9.19 19.40 -6.79
N LEU A 108 -10.26 18.67 -7.12
CA LEU A 108 -11.10 18.93 -8.30
C LEU A 108 -11.85 20.26 -8.18
N LYS A 109 -12.28 20.64 -6.98
CA LYS A 109 -12.91 21.94 -6.73
C LYS A 109 -11.94 23.09 -6.94
N GLU A 110 -10.68 22.93 -6.54
CA GLU A 110 -9.64 23.94 -6.68
C GLU A 110 -9.19 24.09 -8.16
N HIS A 111 -8.86 22.98 -8.82
CA HIS A 111 -8.32 22.98 -10.19
C HIS A 111 -8.85 21.80 -11.03
N PRO A 112 -10.10 21.86 -11.52
CA PRO A 112 -10.71 20.74 -12.24
C PRO A 112 -9.98 20.41 -13.56
N GLN A 113 -9.46 21.42 -14.25
CA GLN A 113 -8.69 21.24 -15.50
C GLN A 113 -7.38 20.47 -15.29
N ALA A 114 -6.75 20.57 -14.11
CA ALA A 114 -5.55 19.79 -13.79
C ALA A 114 -5.82 18.27 -13.83
N TRP A 115 -7.08 17.88 -13.62
CA TRP A 115 -7.55 16.51 -13.64
C TRP A 115 -8.24 16.13 -14.96
N GLY A 116 -8.39 17.05 -15.90
CA GLY A 116 -9.09 16.83 -17.17
C GLY A 116 -10.62 16.91 -17.08
N TYR A 117 -11.15 17.67 -16.12
CA TYR A 117 -12.59 17.83 -15.91
C TYR A 117 -13.00 19.30 -15.96
N SER A 118 -14.28 19.55 -16.27
CA SER A 118 -14.90 20.86 -16.15
C SER A 118 -15.33 21.15 -14.70
N PRO A 119 -15.41 22.42 -14.28
CA PRO A 119 -15.96 22.78 -12.98
C PRO A 119 -17.37 22.22 -12.76
N LEU A 120 -17.69 21.90 -11.51
CA LEU A 120 -19.01 21.39 -11.15
C LEU A 120 -20.07 22.47 -11.43
N ILE A 121 -21.11 22.12 -12.18
CA ILE A 121 -22.16 23.07 -12.60
C ILE A 121 -23.18 23.27 -11.46
N ALA A 122 -23.49 22.20 -10.73
CA ALA A 122 -24.44 22.20 -9.61
C ALA A 122 -23.99 21.24 -8.49
N PRO A 123 -24.37 21.49 -7.22
CA PRO A 123 -24.00 20.62 -6.09
C PRO A 123 -24.37 19.14 -6.28
N ASP A 124 -25.51 18.87 -6.93
CA ASP A 124 -26.03 17.53 -7.19
C ASP A 124 -25.62 16.98 -8.56
N SER A 125 -24.50 17.43 -9.11
CA SER A 125 -23.98 16.99 -10.42
C SER A 125 -22.63 16.28 -10.29
N ALA A 126 -22.31 15.44 -11.27
CA ALA A 126 -21.01 14.79 -11.40
C ALA A 126 -20.05 15.64 -12.23
N TYR A 127 -18.75 15.59 -11.92
CA TYR A 127 -17.71 16.17 -12.76
C TYR A 127 -17.78 15.59 -14.18
N GLN A 128 -17.74 16.45 -15.19
CA GLN A 128 -17.76 16.05 -16.59
C GLN A 128 -16.37 16.16 -17.20
N ILE A 129 -16.03 15.22 -18.08
CA ILE A 129 -14.75 15.25 -18.80
C ILE A 129 -14.71 16.53 -19.64
N ASP A 130 -13.60 17.25 -19.54
CA ASP A 130 -13.34 18.39 -20.40
C ASP A 130 -12.63 17.90 -21.68
N GLU A 131 -13.37 17.72 -22.76
CA GLU A 131 -12.83 17.28 -24.05
C GLU A 131 -11.83 18.28 -24.65
N THR A 132 -11.82 19.52 -24.16
CA THR A 132 -10.88 20.56 -24.59
C THR A 132 -9.61 20.60 -23.76
N ALA A 133 -9.55 19.84 -22.66
CA ALA A 133 -8.40 19.83 -21.78
C ALA A 133 -7.18 19.19 -22.48
N PRO A 134 -5.98 19.76 -22.29
CA PRO A 134 -4.75 19.24 -22.90
C PRO A 134 -4.28 17.92 -22.27
N LEU A 135 -4.79 17.56 -21.09
CA LEU A 135 -4.40 16.37 -20.34
C LEU A 135 -5.51 15.32 -20.40
N GLN A 136 -5.14 14.06 -20.62
CA GLN A 136 -6.09 12.93 -20.54
C GLN A 136 -6.79 12.91 -19.18
N PRO A 137 -8.11 12.69 -19.12
CA PRO A 137 -8.85 12.74 -17.86
C PRO A 137 -8.32 11.71 -16.86
N PHE A 138 -8.14 12.13 -15.62
CA PHE A 138 -7.71 11.25 -14.55
C PHE A 138 -8.82 10.28 -14.14
N GLN A 139 -8.50 9.02 -13.97
CA GLN A 139 -9.40 7.97 -13.51
C GLN A 139 -8.79 7.27 -12.28
N LEU A 140 -9.57 7.18 -11.21
CA LEU A 140 -9.26 6.37 -10.04
C LEU A 140 -10.01 5.03 -10.14
N HIS A 141 -9.26 3.94 -10.22
CA HIS A 141 -9.81 2.58 -10.34
C HIS A 141 -9.82 1.92 -8.96
N LEU A 142 -11.00 1.56 -8.46
CA LEU A 142 -11.14 0.75 -7.27
C LEU A 142 -11.31 -0.70 -7.70
N ILE A 143 -10.36 -1.56 -7.32
CA ILE A 143 -10.31 -2.94 -7.78
C ILE A 143 -10.40 -3.86 -6.56
N GLY A 144 -11.51 -4.57 -6.44
CA GLY A 144 -11.73 -5.46 -5.31
C GLY A 144 -13.18 -5.88 -5.15
N ASN A 145 -13.42 -6.57 -4.04
CA ASN A 145 -14.72 -7.13 -3.68
C ASN A 145 -15.09 -6.71 -2.24
N ALA A 146 -16.22 -7.23 -1.74
CA ALA A 146 -16.91 -6.88 -0.49
C ALA A 146 -17.89 -5.71 -0.63
N ASP A 147 -17.96 -4.84 0.37
CA ASP A 147 -19.01 -3.84 0.58
C ASP A 147 -19.12 -2.80 -0.56
N ASP A 148 -20.10 -1.91 -0.49
CA ASP A 148 -20.16 -0.74 -1.37
C ASP A 148 -19.00 0.23 -1.04
N PRO A 149 -18.13 0.61 -2.00
CA PRO A 149 -17.10 1.62 -1.78
C PRO A 149 -17.68 3.03 -1.58
N GLN A 150 -19.00 3.19 -1.66
CA GLN A 150 -19.75 4.42 -1.35
C GLN A 150 -19.16 5.64 -2.04
N VAL A 151 -18.91 5.52 -3.34
CA VAL A 151 -18.35 6.60 -4.17
C VAL A 151 -19.33 7.79 -4.18
N PRO A 152 -18.90 9.00 -3.77
CA PRO A 152 -19.74 10.19 -3.84
C PRO A 152 -20.25 10.43 -5.27
N PHE A 153 -21.53 10.81 -5.41
CA PHE A 153 -22.14 11.02 -6.73
C PHE A 153 -21.33 11.98 -7.63
N ALA A 154 -20.78 13.05 -7.03
CA ALA A 154 -19.93 14.00 -7.73
C ALA A 154 -18.74 13.36 -8.46
N LEU A 155 -18.24 12.22 -7.97
CA LEU A 155 -17.08 11.49 -8.49
C LEU A 155 -17.43 10.35 -9.45
N SER A 156 -18.70 10.16 -9.84
CA SER A 156 -19.14 8.99 -10.64
C SER A 156 -18.44 8.84 -12.00
N ASN A 157 -17.91 9.94 -12.55
CA ASN A 157 -17.15 9.96 -13.80
C ASN A 157 -15.62 9.94 -13.61
N VAL A 158 -15.17 10.11 -12.36
CA VAL A 158 -13.75 10.13 -11.98
C VAL A 158 -13.30 8.79 -11.41
N VAL A 159 -14.20 8.12 -10.69
CA VAL A 159 -13.93 6.86 -9.99
C VAL A 159 -14.61 5.71 -10.72
N ARG A 160 -13.86 4.66 -11.05
CA ARG A 160 -14.34 3.42 -11.67
C ARG A 160 -14.22 2.28 -10.69
N VAL A 161 -15.32 1.58 -10.43
CA VAL A 161 -15.35 0.43 -9.53
C VAL A 161 -15.35 -0.84 -10.36
N HIS A 162 -14.40 -1.74 -10.07
CA HIS A 162 -14.24 -3.02 -10.72
C HIS A 162 -14.41 -4.13 -9.68
N ARG A 163 -15.40 -5.00 -9.91
CA ARG A 163 -15.80 -6.12 -9.05
C ARG A 163 -15.72 -7.41 -9.82
N ASP A 164 -15.47 -8.50 -9.10
CA ASP A 164 -15.62 -9.86 -9.62
C ASP A 164 -14.90 -10.08 -10.96
N LEU A 165 -13.73 -9.44 -11.11
CA LEU A 165 -12.89 -9.60 -12.29
C LEU A 165 -12.34 -11.01 -12.33
N GLU A 166 -12.39 -11.62 -13.51
CA GLU A 166 -11.65 -12.85 -13.79
C GLU A 166 -10.15 -12.61 -13.62
N TYR A 167 -9.41 -13.66 -13.29
CA TYR A 167 -7.98 -13.56 -12.95
C TYR A 167 -7.18 -12.83 -14.04
N ASP A 168 -7.37 -13.20 -15.31
CA ASP A 168 -6.65 -12.58 -16.43
C ASP A 168 -7.01 -11.10 -16.62
N ASP A 169 -8.28 -10.74 -16.43
CA ASP A 169 -8.77 -9.37 -16.54
C ASP A 169 -8.26 -8.50 -15.39
N PHE A 170 -8.19 -9.05 -14.17
CA PHE A 170 -7.64 -8.39 -12.99
C PHE A 170 -6.19 -7.96 -13.21
N TYR A 171 -5.33 -8.88 -13.64
CA TYR A 171 -3.92 -8.58 -13.91
C TYR A 171 -3.75 -7.65 -15.10
N SER A 172 -4.53 -7.84 -16.17
CA SER A 172 -4.49 -6.97 -17.35
C SER A 172 -4.92 -5.54 -17.02
N LEU A 173 -5.93 -5.37 -16.16
CA LEU A 173 -6.39 -4.08 -15.68
C LEU A 173 -5.30 -3.40 -14.85
N ILE A 174 -4.68 -4.09 -13.89
CA ILE A 174 -3.62 -3.49 -13.07
C ILE A 174 -2.41 -3.11 -13.93
N GLN A 175 -1.97 -3.97 -14.86
CA GLN A 175 -0.90 -3.65 -15.82
C GLN A 175 -1.23 -2.45 -16.72
N SER A 176 -2.52 -2.08 -16.86
CA SER A 176 -2.97 -0.89 -17.58
C SER A 176 -2.98 0.39 -16.74
N MET A 177 -2.66 0.30 -15.44
CA MET A 177 -2.56 1.45 -14.55
C MET A 177 -1.17 2.09 -14.67
N ASP A 178 -1.10 3.39 -14.39
CA ASP A 178 0.14 4.14 -14.30
C ASP A 178 0.77 4.03 -12.90
N MET A 179 -0.06 3.82 -11.88
CA MET A 179 0.36 3.75 -10.47
C MET A 179 -0.64 2.98 -9.62
N VAL A 180 -0.13 2.32 -8.57
CA VAL A 180 -0.95 1.76 -7.48
C VAL A 180 -0.87 2.69 -6.26
N LEU A 181 -2.03 2.98 -5.66
CA LEU A 181 -2.15 3.63 -4.36
C LEU A 181 -2.47 2.57 -3.30
N PRO A 182 -1.66 2.49 -2.23
CA PRO A 182 -2.00 1.66 -1.09
C PRO A 182 -3.33 2.09 -0.46
N ALA A 183 -3.57 3.42 -0.33
CA ALA A 183 -4.75 4.01 0.31
C ALA A 183 -5.08 3.34 1.63
N PHE A 184 -4.07 2.97 2.39
CA PHE A 184 -4.26 2.18 3.58
C PHE A 184 -4.86 3.04 4.71
N GLY A 185 -5.76 2.46 5.48
CA GLY A 185 -6.44 3.15 6.57
C GLY A 185 -5.46 3.69 7.62
N SER A 186 -5.67 4.91 8.09
CA SER A 186 -5.06 5.42 9.31
C SER A 186 -5.94 5.10 10.52
N LEU A 187 -5.42 5.32 11.73
CA LEU A 187 -6.23 5.30 12.96
C LEU A 187 -7.48 6.18 12.85
N GLU A 188 -7.42 7.28 12.09
CA GLU A 188 -8.53 8.23 11.90
C GLU A 188 -9.68 7.63 11.08
N CYS A 189 -9.42 6.65 10.20
CA CYS A 189 -10.45 5.97 9.41
C CYS A 189 -11.48 5.23 10.29
N LEU A 190 -11.08 4.79 11.49
CA LEU A 190 -11.97 4.14 12.45
C LEU A 190 -12.92 5.11 13.16
N TYR A 191 -12.64 6.42 13.13
CA TYR A 191 -13.40 7.44 13.86
C TYR A 191 -14.40 8.22 12.99
N PHE A 192 -14.30 8.13 11.66
CA PHE A 192 -15.09 8.97 10.76
C PHE A 192 -16.61 8.67 10.69
N PRO A 193 -17.14 7.46 10.96
CA PRO A 193 -18.60 7.29 10.99
C PRO A 193 -19.25 7.64 12.35
N PHE A 194 -18.48 7.95 13.40
CA PHE A 194 -18.99 8.12 14.77
C PHE A 194 -18.80 9.53 15.38
N PHE A 195 -18.68 10.58 14.58
CA PHE A 195 -18.88 11.95 15.07
C PHE A 195 -20.37 12.34 15.09
N PHE A 196 -21.17 11.49 15.74
CA PHE A 196 -22.33 11.90 16.53
C PHE A 196 -22.18 11.25 17.91
N GLN A 197 -21.51 11.98 18.80
CA GLN A 197 -21.63 11.90 20.26
C GLN A 197 -21.31 10.56 20.95
N VAL A 198 -20.08 10.43 21.47
CA VAL A 198 -19.83 9.68 22.73
C VAL A 198 -18.51 10.11 23.38
N ASP A 199 -18.63 10.63 24.61
CA ASP A 199 -17.54 10.83 25.56
C ASP A 199 -17.13 9.47 26.14
N HIS A 200 -16.03 8.86 25.67
CA HIS A 200 -15.16 7.98 26.47
C HIS A 200 -13.95 7.54 25.62
N PHE A 201 -12.82 8.21 25.86
CA PHE A 201 -11.56 8.02 25.15
C PHE A 201 -10.75 6.91 25.82
N LEU A 202 -10.68 5.73 25.20
CA LEU A 202 -9.68 4.71 25.50
C LEU A 202 -8.82 4.55 24.24
N ILE A 203 -7.70 5.26 24.21
CA ILE A 203 -6.68 5.15 23.16
C ILE A 203 -6.00 3.79 23.34
N LEU A 204 -6.54 2.74 22.71
CA LEU A 204 -5.73 1.58 22.40
C LEU A 204 -4.87 1.93 21.17
N PRO A 205 -3.55 1.69 21.20
CA PRO A 205 -2.70 1.92 20.04
C PRO A 205 -3.01 0.82 19.02
N LEU A 206 -4.05 1.01 18.23
CA LEU A 206 -4.23 0.32 16.95
C LEU A 206 -3.15 0.87 16.01
N SER A 207 -1.90 0.46 16.22
CA SER A 207 -0.83 0.69 15.25
C SER A 207 -1.38 0.28 13.90
N ALA A 208 -1.43 1.22 12.96
CA ALA A 208 -1.92 0.95 11.62
C ALA A 208 -1.35 -0.39 11.12
N ASP A 209 -2.22 -1.22 10.56
CA ASP A 209 -2.10 -2.66 10.32
C ASP A 209 -0.87 -3.12 9.49
N TYR A 210 0.02 -2.18 9.15
CA TYR A 210 1.24 -2.34 8.37
C TYR A 210 2.28 -3.21 9.02
N ASP A 211 2.42 -3.16 10.35
CA ASP A 211 3.50 -3.85 11.06
C ASP A 211 3.16 -5.33 11.34
N ALA A 212 1.87 -5.68 11.33
CA ALA A 212 1.40 -7.03 11.66
C ALA A 212 1.02 -7.86 10.43
N LYS A 213 0.63 -7.23 9.31
CA LYS A 213 0.13 -7.93 8.11
C LYS A 213 0.86 -7.49 6.85
N ALA A 214 1.25 -8.44 6.02
CA ALA A 214 1.75 -8.17 4.68
C ALA A 214 0.58 -7.92 3.72
N SER A 215 0.66 -6.84 2.95
CA SER A 215 -0.38 -6.47 2.00
C SER A 215 -0.13 -7.06 0.62
N PHE A 216 -1.13 -7.78 0.09
CA PHE A 216 -1.12 -8.28 -1.29
C PHE A 216 -1.01 -7.14 -2.32
N THR A 217 -1.43 -5.92 -1.98
CA THR A 217 -1.28 -4.72 -2.82
C THR A 217 0.18 -4.41 -3.17
N MET A 218 1.13 -4.77 -2.29
CA MET A 218 2.56 -4.60 -2.58
C MET A 218 3.02 -5.64 -3.60
N ALA A 219 2.66 -6.91 -3.41
CA ALA A 219 3.03 -7.99 -4.34
C ALA A 219 2.47 -7.73 -5.74
N ILE A 220 1.17 -7.40 -5.84
CA ILE A 220 0.51 -7.20 -7.14
C ILE A 220 1.12 -6.05 -7.94
N SER A 221 1.55 -4.96 -7.28
CA SER A 221 2.24 -3.85 -7.96
C SER A 221 3.56 -4.30 -8.59
N LEU A 222 4.30 -5.19 -7.92
CA LEU A 222 5.58 -5.70 -8.38
C LEU A 222 5.41 -6.75 -9.48
N GLU A 223 4.42 -7.64 -9.34
CA GLU A 223 4.05 -8.63 -10.35
C GLU A 223 3.61 -7.98 -11.67
N CYS A 224 2.85 -6.88 -11.57
CA CYS A 224 2.34 -6.14 -12.73
C CYS A 224 3.28 -5.06 -13.27
N ASN A 225 4.49 -4.91 -12.71
CA ASN A 225 5.43 -3.84 -13.05
C ASN A 225 4.82 -2.43 -12.99
N VAL A 226 3.91 -2.19 -12.03
CA VAL A 226 3.28 -0.88 -11.82
C VAL A 226 3.84 -0.24 -10.57
N PRO A 227 4.39 0.98 -10.65
CA PRO A 227 4.97 1.62 -9.48
C PRO A 227 3.92 1.91 -8.42
N ILE A 228 4.28 1.68 -7.16
CA ILE A 228 3.42 1.94 -6.01
C ILE A 228 3.82 3.23 -5.30
N LEU A 229 2.85 4.07 -4.95
CA LEU A 229 3.06 5.31 -4.20
C LEU A 229 3.14 4.99 -2.70
N VAL A 230 4.32 5.13 -2.11
CA VAL A 230 4.55 4.80 -0.70
C VAL A 230 5.00 6.04 0.06
N ASN A 231 4.70 6.09 1.35
CA ASN A 231 5.36 7.05 2.23
C ASN A 231 6.66 6.44 2.81
N GLN A 232 7.41 7.26 3.53
CA GLN A 232 8.70 6.83 4.08
C GLN A 232 8.56 5.70 5.13
N TRP A 233 7.48 5.70 5.92
CA TRP A 233 7.24 4.64 6.89
C TRP A 233 6.92 3.30 6.20
N MET A 234 6.10 3.30 5.15
CA MET A 234 5.82 2.11 4.34
C MET A 234 7.10 1.55 3.73
N ARG A 235 7.99 2.40 3.21
CA ARG A 235 9.30 1.98 2.68
C ARG A 235 10.21 1.37 3.76
N GLN A 236 10.16 1.88 5.00
CA GLN A 236 10.90 1.29 6.11
C GLN A 236 10.31 -0.05 6.56
N THR A 237 8.98 -0.18 6.49
CA THR A 237 8.27 -1.41 6.89
C THR A 237 8.47 -2.51 5.86
N TYR A 238 8.19 -2.21 4.58
CA TYR A 238 8.46 -3.09 3.45
C TYR A 238 9.90 -2.87 2.99
N SER A 239 10.89 -3.21 3.82
CA SER A 239 12.31 -2.89 3.56
C SER A 239 12.88 -3.51 2.28
N PHE A 240 12.20 -4.48 1.69
CA PHE A 240 12.59 -5.09 0.42
C PHE A 240 12.27 -4.24 -0.80
N ILE A 241 11.35 -3.25 -0.71
CA ILE A 241 11.04 -2.35 -1.83
C ILE A 241 11.96 -1.14 -1.83
N ASP A 242 12.27 -0.66 -3.02
CA ASP A 242 13.04 0.55 -3.19
C ASP A 242 12.55 1.40 -4.36
N ASP A 243 13.34 2.43 -4.61
CA ASP A 243 13.14 3.50 -5.56
C ASP A 243 13.04 3.03 -7.04
N ARG A 244 13.52 1.83 -7.38
CA ARG A 244 13.38 1.21 -8.71
C ARG A 244 11.94 0.84 -9.03
N VAL A 245 11.12 0.55 -8.02
CA VAL A 245 9.76 0.03 -8.17
C VAL A 245 8.70 0.86 -7.44
N THR A 246 9.13 1.91 -6.72
CA THR A 246 8.24 2.76 -5.92
C THR A 246 8.40 4.23 -6.24
N VAL A 247 7.36 5.01 -5.91
CA VAL A 247 7.43 6.47 -5.79
C VAL A 247 7.27 6.80 -4.31
N THR A 248 8.30 7.43 -3.70
CA THR A 248 8.24 7.79 -2.27
C THR A 248 7.73 9.23 -2.12
N ARG A 249 6.57 9.40 -1.47
CA ARG A 249 6.05 10.71 -1.05
C ARG A 249 6.46 11.05 0.39
N PRO A 250 6.52 12.34 0.76
CA PRO A 250 6.67 12.75 2.15
C PRO A 250 5.48 12.26 2.99
N GLN A 251 5.74 11.87 4.24
CA GLN A 251 4.71 11.38 5.16
C GLN A 251 3.57 12.40 5.36
N ALA A 252 3.91 13.69 5.42
CA ALA A 252 2.99 14.78 5.65
C ALA A 252 2.06 15.09 4.47
N VAL A 253 2.33 14.53 3.27
CA VAL A 253 1.55 14.80 2.07
C VAL A 253 0.64 13.62 1.78
N ARG A 254 -0.68 13.82 1.73
CA ARG A 254 -1.65 12.77 1.42
C ARG A 254 -1.55 12.32 -0.05
N GLU A 255 -2.02 11.11 -0.35
CA GLU A 255 -1.76 10.43 -1.64
C GLU A 255 -2.27 11.20 -2.85
N ILE A 256 -3.51 11.71 -2.80
CA ILE A 256 -4.10 12.45 -3.92
C ILE A 256 -3.34 13.75 -4.21
N PHE A 257 -2.81 14.42 -3.20
CA PHE A 257 -1.98 15.61 -3.39
C PHE A 257 -0.63 15.27 -4.03
N ALA A 258 -0.03 14.15 -3.67
CA ALA A 258 1.18 13.65 -4.34
C ALA A 258 0.90 13.25 -5.80
N VAL A 259 -0.24 12.61 -6.07
CA VAL A 259 -0.68 12.28 -7.45
C VAL A 259 -0.89 13.55 -8.26
N LYS A 260 -1.58 14.56 -7.71
CA LYS A 260 -1.76 15.88 -8.35
C LYS A 260 -0.40 16.46 -8.74
N ALA A 261 0.54 16.49 -7.79
CA ALA A 261 1.88 17.06 -8.01
C ALA A 261 2.67 16.31 -9.09
N LEU A 262 2.62 14.97 -9.11
CA LEU A 262 3.26 14.15 -10.15
C LEU A 262 2.62 14.34 -11.53
N ARG A 263 1.31 14.60 -11.56
CA ARG A 263 0.55 14.80 -12.79
C ARG A 263 0.76 16.19 -13.40
N THR A 264 0.81 17.23 -12.57
CA THR A 264 0.93 18.63 -13.02
C THR A 264 2.37 19.13 -13.06
N GLY A 265 3.29 18.45 -12.37
CA GLY A 265 4.64 18.95 -12.11
C GLY A 265 4.69 20.13 -11.14
N GLN A 266 3.58 20.41 -10.44
CA GLN A 266 3.43 21.58 -9.59
C GLN A 266 2.92 21.18 -8.20
N TRP A 267 3.56 21.72 -7.17
CA TRP A 267 3.15 21.57 -5.79
C TRP A 267 3.26 22.92 -5.07
N SER A 268 2.25 23.27 -4.29
CA SER A 268 2.27 24.38 -3.36
C SER A 268 1.83 23.89 -1.98
N PRO A 269 2.65 24.08 -0.93
CA PRO A 269 2.23 23.73 0.42
C PRO A 269 1.07 24.64 0.86
N GLN A 270 -0.01 24.05 1.38
CA GLN A 270 -1.12 24.79 1.99
C GLN A 270 -0.85 25.16 3.47
N LEU A 271 0.32 24.81 4.02
CA LEU A 271 0.65 24.93 5.45
C LEU A 271 1.84 25.87 5.72
N VAL A 272 1.76 26.54 6.88
CA VAL A 272 2.56 27.69 7.33
C VAL A 272 4.06 27.38 7.54
N VAL A 273 4.85 28.40 7.22
CA VAL A 273 6.31 28.57 7.25
C VAL A 273 6.98 28.07 8.55
N ASP A 274 7.62 26.91 8.49
CA ASP A 274 8.64 26.48 9.46
C ASP A 274 9.70 25.59 8.78
N ASN A 275 10.85 25.35 9.43
CA ASN A 275 11.95 24.56 8.85
C ASN A 275 11.53 23.14 8.42
N GLN A 276 10.50 22.56 9.03
CA GLN A 276 9.95 21.27 8.64
C GLN A 276 9.26 21.32 7.26
N VAL A 277 8.66 22.46 6.89
CA VAL A 277 8.07 22.66 5.56
C VAL A 277 9.14 22.61 4.49
N LYS A 278 10.34 23.14 4.76
CA LYS A 278 11.46 23.09 3.81
C LYS A 278 11.85 21.65 3.46
N ASN A 279 11.93 20.76 4.44
CA ASN A 279 12.24 19.35 4.20
C ASN A 279 11.15 18.65 3.38
N VAL A 280 9.87 18.96 3.66
CA VAL A 280 8.74 18.44 2.87
C VAL A 280 8.80 18.96 1.44
N MET A 281 9.08 20.24 1.22
CA MET A 281 9.23 20.84 -0.10
C MET A 281 10.36 20.19 -0.90
N MET A 282 11.56 20.07 -0.30
CA MET A 282 12.69 19.40 -0.95
C MET A 282 12.37 17.95 -1.33
N ALA A 283 11.64 17.23 -0.47
CA ALA A 283 11.22 15.86 -0.75
C ALA A 283 10.14 15.79 -1.84
N MET A 284 9.23 16.76 -1.91
CA MET A 284 8.26 16.91 -3.02
C MET A 284 8.95 17.23 -4.34
N ASP A 285 9.89 18.17 -4.35
CA ASP A 285 10.64 18.55 -5.55
C ASP A 285 11.40 17.34 -6.09
N LYS A 286 12.10 16.61 -5.21
CA LYS A 286 12.79 15.36 -5.58
C LYS A 286 11.83 14.30 -6.13
N MET A 287 10.64 14.17 -5.56
CA MET A 287 9.62 13.23 -6.03
C MET A 287 9.11 13.62 -7.43
N ILE A 288 8.83 14.90 -7.65
CA ILE A 288 8.36 15.44 -8.94
C ILE A 288 9.44 15.32 -10.01
N GLU A 289 10.68 15.73 -9.71
CA GLU A 289 11.83 15.68 -10.62
C GLU A 289 12.11 14.25 -11.09
N ARG A 290 12.06 13.29 -10.15
CA ARG A 290 12.22 11.87 -10.47
C ARG A 290 11.05 11.31 -11.29
N GLY A 291 9.86 11.86 -11.09
CA GLY A 291 8.63 11.39 -11.71
C GLY A 291 8.19 10.01 -11.23
N TRP A 292 7.14 9.51 -11.88
CA TRP A 292 6.46 8.27 -11.50
C TRP A 292 6.80 7.06 -12.38
N ILE A 293 7.30 7.28 -13.60
CA ILE A 293 7.63 6.21 -14.53
C ILE A 293 8.83 5.40 -14.01
N ARG A 294 8.76 4.08 -14.10
CA ARG A 294 9.86 3.15 -13.84
C ARG A 294 10.07 2.28 -15.08
N SER A 295 11.32 1.99 -15.42
CA SER A 295 11.61 1.19 -16.61
C SER A 295 11.34 -0.29 -16.35
N ALA A 296 11.03 -1.05 -17.41
CA ALA A 296 10.90 -2.50 -17.32
C ALA A 296 12.21 -3.13 -16.76
N ASP A 297 13.36 -2.64 -17.19
CA ASP A 297 14.68 -3.10 -16.70
C ASP A 297 14.84 -2.90 -15.18
N GLN A 298 14.36 -1.77 -14.64
CA GLN A 298 14.39 -1.52 -13.20
C GLN A 298 13.58 -2.56 -12.42
N PHE A 299 12.39 -2.93 -12.92
CA PHE A 299 11.59 -4.01 -12.33
C PHE A 299 12.25 -5.38 -12.49
N THR A 300 12.81 -5.69 -13.65
CA THR A 300 13.48 -6.98 -13.89
C THR A 300 14.66 -7.16 -12.93
N ILE A 301 15.58 -6.20 -12.87
CA ILE A 301 16.74 -6.26 -11.96
C ILE A 301 16.27 -6.41 -10.50
N PHE A 302 15.25 -5.66 -10.10
CA PHE A 302 14.69 -5.75 -8.75
C PHE A 302 14.11 -7.15 -8.45
N LYS A 303 13.34 -7.72 -9.39
CA LYS A 303 12.71 -9.05 -9.22
C LYS A 303 13.76 -10.17 -9.22
N ASP A 304 14.78 -10.09 -10.06
CA ASP A 304 15.89 -11.05 -10.09
C ASP A 304 16.62 -11.12 -8.74
N GLU A 305 16.86 -9.97 -8.09
CA GLU A 305 17.45 -9.91 -6.75
C GLU A 305 16.55 -10.54 -5.67
N ILE A 306 15.23 -10.34 -5.77
CA ILE A 306 14.26 -10.99 -4.86
C ILE A 306 14.25 -12.51 -5.09
N TRP A 307 14.21 -12.94 -6.35
CA TRP A 307 14.19 -14.36 -6.70
C TRP A 307 15.48 -15.07 -6.31
N ALA A 308 16.64 -14.43 -6.46
CA ALA A 308 17.90 -14.97 -5.97
C ALA A 308 17.89 -15.17 -4.44
N ARG A 309 17.36 -14.20 -3.69
CA ARG A 309 17.17 -14.33 -2.22
C ARG A 309 16.18 -15.45 -1.85
N ASN A 310 15.08 -15.56 -2.59
CA ASN A 310 14.10 -16.63 -2.39
C ASN A 310 14.67 -18.02 -2.70
N ALA A 311 15.48 -18.16 -3.75
CA ALA A 311 16.17 -19.41 -4.09
C ALA A 311 17.15 -19.83 -2.98
N GLU A 312 17.82 -18.86 -2.38
CA GLU A 312 18.68 -19.07 -1.21
C GLU A 312 17.86 -19.58 0.00
N VAL A 313 16.67 -19.03 0.26
CA VAL A 313 15.76 -19.56 1.29
C VAL A 313 15.33 -20.99 1.01
N VAL A 314 14.89 -21.28 -0.23
CA VAL A 314 14.44 -22.62 -0.63
C VAL A 314 15.56 -23.64 -0.46
N ARG A 315 16.78 -23.33 -0.90
CA ARG A 315 17.91 -24.25 -0.72
C ARG A 315 18.21 -24.48 0.76
N ARG A 316 18.19 -23.47 1.65
CA ARG A 316 18.34 -23.70 3.11
C ARG A 316 17.29 -24.65 3.65
N ILE A 317 16.03 -24.48 3.25
CA ILE A 317 14.92 -25.34 3.69
C ILE A 317 15.14 -26.79 3.21
N LEU A 318 15.65 -26.99 2.00
CA LEU A 318 15.88 -28.31 1.42
C LEU A 318 17.21 -28.96 1.86
N SER A 319 18.21 -28.17 2.27
CA SER A 319 19.56 -28.65 2.61
C SER A 319 19.80 -28.79 4.11
N ASP A 320 19.05 -28.08 4.96
CA ASP A 320 19.12 -28.24 6.42
C ASP A 320 18.42 -29.55 6.81
N VAL A 321 19.13 -30.67 6.63
CA VAL A 321 18.91 -31.96 7.30
C VAL A 321 19.74 -32.01 8.58
#